data_AF-A0A3M7KMF4-F1
#
_entry.id   AF-A0A3M7KMF4-F1
#
_cell.length_a   1.000
_cell.length_b   1.000
_cell.length_c   1.000
_cell.angle_alpha   90.00
_cell.angle_beta   90.00
_cell.angle_gamma   90.00
#
_symmetry.space_group_name_H-M   'P 1'
#
loop_
_entity.id
_entity.type
_entity.pdbx_description
1 polymer ?
#
loop_
_entity_poly.entity_id
_entity_poly.type
_entity_poly.pdbx_seq_one_letter_code
_entity_poly.pdbx_strand_id
1 'polypeptide(L)' 'MIKSFGSKETKKVWIGQRSKKLPNEIQDIARRKLRMLNNSQDIQDLRIPPSNRLEKLGGNLKKYYSIRINRQWSLLLV' A
#
# COMPACT_ATOMS: atom_id res chain seq x y z
N MET A 1 4.77 -7.17 8.86
CA MET A 1 4.25 -6.30 9.94
C MET A 1 4.52 -4.82 9.64
N ILE A 2 3.49 -3.97 9.69
CA ILE A 2 3.63 -2.52 9.46
C ILE A 2 4.25 -1.86 10.70
N LYS A 3 5.35 -1.13 10.51
CA LYS A 3 6.05 -0.43 11.60
C LYS A 3 5.65 1.04 11.73
N SER A 4 5.38 1.72 10.61
CA SER A 4 5.07 3.14 10.58
C SER A 4 4.25 3.51 9.34
N PHE A 5 3.71 4.74 9.31
CA PHE A 5 2.94 5.26 8.19
C PHE A 5 3.55 6.58 7.73
N GLY A 6 3.85 6.69 6.43
CA GLY A 6 4.34 7.93 5.82
C GLY A 6 3.27 9.02 5.64
N SER A 7 1.98 8.69 5.83
CA SER A 7 0.90 9.67 5.76
C SER A 7 -0.19 9.42 6.82
N LYS A 8 -0.80 10.52 7.29
CA LYS A 8 -1.95 10.47 8.22
C LYS A 8 -3.14 9.74 7.60
N GLU A 9 -3.35 9.86 6.29
CA GLU A 9 -4.50 9.25 5.61
C GLU A 9 -4.32 7.74 5.46
N THR A 10 -3.10 7.27 5.19
CA THR A 10 -2.78 5.82 5.19
C THR A 10 -3.04 5.22 6.57
N LYS A 11 -2.68 5.92 7.66
CA LYS A 11 -2.96 5.47 9.03
C LYS A 11 -4.47 5.39 9.30
N LYS A 12 -5.27 6.38 8.86
CA LYS A 12 -6.74 6.33 8.98
C LYS A 12 -7.32 5.11 8.27
N VAL A 13 -6.91 4.88 7.02
CA VAL A 13 -7.34 3.72 6.23
C VAL A 13 -6.94 2.41 6.92
N TRP A 14 -5.76 2.35 7.54
CA TRP A 14 -5.31 1.18 8.32
C TRP A 14 -6.17 0.90 9.56
N ILE A 15 -6.56 1.91 10.32
CA ILE A 15 -7.42 1.72 11.51
C ILE A 15 -8.90 1.56 11.17
N GLY A 16 -9.30 1.89 9.93
CA GLY A 16 -10.66 1.67 9.42
C GLY A 16 -11.51 2.92 9.42
N GLN A 17 -10.87 4.07 9.62
CA GLN A 17 -11.50 5.36 9.51
C GLN A 17 -11.43 5.84 8.05
N ARG A 18 -12.55 6.33 7.53
CA ARG A 18 -12.59 6.93 6.20
C ARG A 18 -11.86 8.27 6.21
N SER A 19 -10.93 8.45 5.28
CA SER A 19 -10.34 9.74 4.97
C SER A 19 -11.30 10.53 4.09
N LYS A 20 -11.52 11.80 4.43
CA LYS A 20 -12.25 12.75 3.57
C LYS A 20 -11.42 13.23 2.37
N LYS A 21 -10.11 12.97 2.36
CA LYS A 21 -9.18 13.42 1.31
C LYS A 21 -8.97 12.41 0.19
N LEU A 22 -9.36 11.16 0.42
CA LEU A 22 -9.15 10.07 -0.52
C LEU A 22 -10.50 9.60 -1.08
N PRO A 23 -10.59 9.24 -2.37
CA PRO A 23 -11.79 8.62 -2.91
C PRO A 23 -12.19 7.37 -2.11
N ASN A 24 -13.48 7.16 -1.86
CA ASN A 24 -13.94 6.03 -1.03
C ASN A 24 -13.52 4.67 -1.62
N GLU A 25 -13.63 4.52 -2.94
CA GLU A 25 -13.31 3.29 -3.67
C GLU A 25 -11.86 2.81 -3.46
N ILE A 26 -10.90 3.72 -3.33
CA ILE A 26 -9.50 3.34 -3.17
C ILE A 26 -9.18 2.92 -1.73
N GLN A 27 -9.95 3.39 -0.75
CA GLN A 27 -9.67 3.16 0.66
C GLN A 27 -9.91 1.69 1.05
N ASP A 28 -10.96 1.06 0.52
CA ASP A 28 -11.25 -0.35 0.79
C ASP A 28 -10.20 -1.28 0.16
N ILE A 29 -9.73 -0.95 -1.04
CA ILE A 29 -8.66 -1.70 -1.71
C ILE A 29 -7.33 -1.48 -0.96
N ALA A 30 -7.02 -0.23 -0.60
CA ALA A 30 -5.83 0.11 0.16
C ALA A 30 -5.81 -0.60 1.52
N ARG A 31 -6.93 -0.64 2.24
CA ARG A 31 -7.07 -1.35 3.53
C ARG A 31 -6.78 -2.84 3.38
N ARG A 32 -7.31 -3.49 2.34
CA ARG A 32 -7.01 -4.91 2.05
C ARG A 32 -5.52 -5.13 1.79
N LYS A 33 -4.90 -4.29 0.95
CA LYS A 33 -3.46 -4.39 0.63
C LYS A 33 -2.56 -4.12 1.83
N LEU A 34 -2.92 -3.16 2.68
CA LEU A 34 -2.20 -2.91 3.94
C LEU A 34 -2.27 -4.12 4.88
N ARG A 35 -3.40 -4.82 4.96
CA ARG A 35 -3.51 -6.06 5.75
C ARG A 35 -2.63 -7.17 5.20
N MET A 36 -2.59 -7.32 3.88
CA MET A 36 -1.68 -8.27 3.24
C MET A 36 -0.22 -7.95 3.53
N LEU A 37 0.19 -6.68 3.41
CA LEU A 37 1.53 -6.22 3.74
C LEU A 37 1.88 -6.37 5.23
N ASN A 38 0.88 -6.24 6.10
CA ASN A 38 1.11 -6.51 7.52
C ASN A 38 1.39 -7.99 7.77
N ASN A 39 0.79 -8.88 6.99
CA ASN A 39 0.88 -10.33 7.14
C ASN A 39 2.01 -10.98 6.33
N SER A 40 2.59 -10.28 5.35
CA SER A 40 3.73 -10.80 4.57
C SER A 40 4.96 -10.98 5.44
N GLN A 41 5.69 -12.06 5.20
CA GLN A 41 7.00 -12.35 5.81
C GLN A 41 8.12 -11.76 4.96
N ASP A 42 7.98 -11.81 3.65
CA ASP A 42 8.94 -11.26 2.68
C ASP A 42 8.26 -10.29 1.69
N ILE A 43 9.04 -9.40 1.10
CA ILE A 43 8.59 -8.51 0.03
C ILE A 43 8.08 -9.30 -1.20
N GLN A 44 8.62 -10.49 -1.46
CA GLN A 44 8.18 -11.34 -2.57
C GLN A 44 6.76 -11.88 -2.38
N ASP A 45 6.28 -12.04 -1.14
CA ASP A 45 4.89 -12.46 -0.86
C ASP A 45 3.88 -11.50 -1.49
N LEU A 46 4.27 -10.22 -1.58
CA LEU A 46 3.45 -9.16 -2.16
C LEU A 46 3.37 -9.22 -3.68
N ARG A 47 4.07 -10.14 -4.35
CA ARG A 47 3.81 -10.47 -5.77
C ARG A 47 2.48 -11.19 -5.96
N ILE A 48 1.96 -11.83 -4.91
CA ILE A 48 0.68 -12.54 -4.93
C ILE A 48 -0.39 -11.67 -4.22
N PRO A 49 -1.54 -11.42 -4.85
CA PRO A 49 -1.92 -11.81 -6.21
C PRO A 49 -1.23 -10.94 -7.29
N PRO A 50 -1.16 -11.40 -8.55
CA PRO A 50 -0.53 -10.66 -9.66
C PRO A 50 -1.05 -9.22 -9.85
N SER A 51 -2.28 -8.94 -9.41
CA SER A 51 -2.88 -7.60 -9.44
C SER A 51 -2.19 -6.60 -8.51
N ASN A 52 -1.34 -7.05 -7.58
CA ASN A 52 -0.49 -6.18 -6.79
C ASN A 52 0.51 -5.41 -7.65
N ARG A 53 0.97 -6.01 -8.76
CA ARG A 53 1.97 -5.43 -9.66
C ARG A 53 3.11 -4.80 -8.87
N LEU A 54 3.69 -5.60 -7.97
CA LEU A 54 4.77 -5.16 -7.11
C LEU A 54 5.94 -4.67 -7.96
N GLU A 55 6.35 -3.43 -7.73
CA GLU A 55 7.39 -2.76 -8.49
C GLU A 55 8.43 -2.19 -7.54
N LYS A 56 9.72 -2.43 -7.83
CA LYS A 56 10.81 -1.70 -7.18
C LYS A 56 11.04 -0.42 -7.94
N LEU A 57 10.91 0.73 -7.27
CA LEU A 57 11.02 2.02 -7.93
C LEU A 57 12.48 2.39 -8.23
N GLY A 58 12.68 3.24 -9.23
CA GLY A 58 13.99 3.75 -9.65
C GLY A 58 14.34 5.14 -9.10
N GLY A 59 15.48 5.67 -9.54
CA GLY A 59 15.91 7.05 -9.27
C GLY A 59 16.00 7.41 -7.79
N ASN A 60 15.40 8.54 -7.41
CA ASN A 60 15.36 9.02 -6.01
C ASN A 60 14.49 8.14 -5.10
N LEU A 61 13.72 7.21 -5.68
CA LEU A 61 12.83 6.30 -4.96
C LEU A 61 13.35 4.85 -4.93
N LYS A 62 14.64 4.61 -5.20
CA LYS A 62 15.27 3.27 -5.20
C LYS A 62 15.06 2.42 -3.95
N LYS A 63 14.79 3.06 -2.81
CA LYS A 63 14.50 2.40 -1.53
C LYS A 63 13.03 1.97 -1.39
N TYR A 64 12.15 2.42 -2.27
CA TYR A 64 10.72 2.17 -2.18
C TYR A 64 10.29 1.07 -3.14
N TYR A 65 9.32 0.29 -2.67
CA TYR A 65 8.47 -0.57 -3.49
C TYR A 65 7.08 0.06 -3.62
N SER A 66 6.41 -0.24 -4.73
CA SER A 66 5.02 0.14 -4.95
C SER A 66 4.12 -1.09 -5.09
N ILE A 67 2.92 -1.01 -4.50
CA ILE A 67 1.83 -1.97 -4.72
C ILE A 67 0.65 -1.20 -5.31
N ARG A 68 0.19 -1.65 -6.47
CA ARG A 68 -0.88 -0.97 -7.21
C ARG A 68 -2.23 -1.11 -6.51
N ILE A 69 -2.97 -0.01 -6.39
CA ILE A 69 -4.39 0.00 -5.99
C ILE A 69 -5.26 0.00 -7.25
N ASN A 70 -5.05 0.95 -8.15
CA ASN A 70 -5.74 1.04 -9.45
C ASN A 70 -4.84 1.77 -10.47
N ARG A 71 -5.40 2.29 -11.57
CA ARG A 71 -4.59 2.97 -12.61
C ARG A 71 -3.85 4.20 -12.08
N GLN A 72 -4.43 4.93 -11.13
CA GLN A 72 -3.92 6.22 -10.63
C GLN A 72 -3.21 6.10 -9.27
N TRP A 73 -3.58 5.11 -8.45
CA TRP A 73 -3.13 5.02 -7.05
C TRP A 73 -2.29 3.77 -6.78
N SER A 74 -1.25 3.95 -5.96
CA SER A 74 -0.38 2.88 -5.42
C SER A 74 -0.01 3.17 -3.97
N LEU A 75 0.26 2.13 -3.20
CA LEU A 75 0.91 2.23 -1.90
C LEU A 75 2.43 2.22 -2.09
N LEU A 76 3.14 3.09 -1.36
CA LEU A 76 4.60 3.08 -1.28
C LEU A 76 5.06 2.53 0.07
N LEU A 77 6.06 1.66 0.06
CA LEU A 77 6.66 1.04 1.25
C LEU A 77 8.18 0.98 1.11
N VAL A 78 8.90 1.00 2.24
CA VAL A 78 10.37 0.85 2.36
C VAL A 78 10.68 -0.39 3.16
#